data_AF-A0A7S2TKC7-F1
#
_entry.id   AF-A0A7S2TKC7-F1
#
_cell.length_a   1.000
_cell.length_b   1.000
_cell.length_c   1.000
_cell.angle_alpha   90.00
_cell.angle_beta   90.00
_cell.angle_gamma   90.00
#
_symmetry.space_group_name_H-M   'P 1'
#
loop_
_entity.id
_entity.type
_entity.pdbx_description
1 polymer ?
#
loop_
_entity_poly.entity_id
_entity_poly.type
_entity_poly.pdbx_seq_one_letter_code
_entity_poly.pdbx_strand_id
1 'polypeptide(L)'
;LVAEAMLDAVLYARDRYLRPKSGILMPSHGRVVIAPATDPEFWSENIGFWKNVHGVDMSSLIKLAKEEFLRKPGHTRYIKADALLATPTPVWLLDLYETKQEHMEHQRFPFDFTIDKKGTLHCMAAWFDVAFA
;
A
#
# COMPACT_ATOMS: atom_id res chain seq x y z
N LEU A 1 -4.56 -2.82 6.23
CA LEU A 1 -4.65 -4.15 6.89
C LEU A 1 -4.00 -4.18 8.28
N VAL A 2 -2.72 -3.80 8.44
CA VAL A 2 -2.01 -3.86 9.75
C VAL A 2 -1.95 -2.52 10.48
N ALA A 3 -2.44 -1.44 9.84
CA ALA A 3 -2.54 -0.16 10.50
C ALA A 3 -3.37 -0.29 11.80
N GLU A 4 -2.95 0.43 12.85
CA GLU A 4 -3.58 0.46 14.17
C GLU A 4 -3.45 -0.83 15.02
N ALA A 5 -2.64 -1.80 14.58
CA ALA A 5 -2.38 -3.05 15.32
C ALA A 5 -3.64 -3.86 15.72
N MET A 6 -4.79 -3.59 15.06
CA MET A 6 -6.04 -4.28 15.35
C MET A 6 -5.96 -5.78 15.03
N LEU A 7 -5.13 -6.16 14.06
CA LEU A 7 -4.95 -7.55 13.67
C LEU A 7 -4.44 -8.40 14.84
N ASP A 8 -3.54 -7.87 15.67
CA ASP A 8 -3.02 -8.58 16.85
C ASP A 8 -4.13 -8.89 17.86
N ALA A 9 -5.04 -7.93 18.07
CA ALA A 9 -6.20 -8.13 18.94
C ALA A 9 -7.17 -9.19 18.38
N VAL A 10 -7.34 -9.24 17.06
CA VAL A 10 -8.16 -10.26 16.39
C VAL A 10 -7.55 -11.64 16.53
N LEU A 11 -6.23 -11.78 16.32
CA LEU A 11 -5.53 -13.06 16.49
C LEU A 11 -5.57 -13.53 17.95
N TYR A 12 -5.39 -12.61 18.90
CA TYR A 12 -5.54 -12.91 20.32
C TYR A 12 -6.95 -13.43 20.67
N ALA A 13 -7.99 -12.76 20.15
CA ALA A 13 -9.36 -13.17 20.38
C ALA A 13 -9.68 -14.53 19.73
N ARG A 14 -9.15 -14.78 18.52
CA ARG A 14 -9.25 -16.07 17.83
C ARG A 14 -8.70 -17.18 18.71
N ASP A 15 -7.46 -17.04 19.18
CA ASP A 15 -6.76 -18.10 19.92
C ASP A 15 -7.42 -18.42 21.26
N ARG A 16 -8.08 -17.43 21.87
CA ARG A 16 -8.66 -17.56 23.21
C ARG A 16 -10.13 -17.93 23.21
N TYR A 17 -10.89 -17.50 22.20
CA TYR A 17 -12.37 -17.57 22.23
C TYR A 17 -12.98 -18.29 21.04
N LEU A 18 -12.24 -18.51 19.94
CA LEU A 18 -12.79 -19.19 18.78
C LEU A 18 -12.84 -20.71 19.02
N ARG A 19 -13.99 -21.33 18.69
CA ARG A 19 -14.12 -22.80 18.77
C ARG A 19 -13.25 -23.45 17.68
N PRO A 20 -12.31 -24.37 18.01
CA PRO A 20 -11.34 -24.88 17.03
C PRO A 20 -11.92 -25.58 15.80
N LYS A 21 -13.11 -26.18 15.90
CA LYS A 21 -13.71 -26.98 14.80
C LYS A 21 -14.96 -26.38 14.17
N SER A 22 -15.54 -25.36 14.79
CA SER A 22 -16.84 -24.80 14.39
C SER A 22 -16.93 -23.29 14.52
N GLY A 23 -15.85 -22.64 14.97
CA GLY A 23 -15.75 -21.20 14.98
C GLY A 23 -15.54 -20.67 13.57
N ILE A 24 -16.19 -19.56 13.27
CA ILE A 24 -16.07 -18.87 11.99
C ILE A 24 -15.33 -17.56 12.27
N LEU A 25 -14.27 -17.31 11.51
CA LEU A 25 -13.51 -16.06 11.53
C LEU A 25 -13.83 -15.26 10.28
N MET A 26 -14.22 -14.00 10.46
CA MET A 26 -14.60 -13.10 9.38
C MET A 26 -13.87 -11.75 9.53
N PRO A 27 -13.03 -11.35 8.55
CA PRO A 27 -12.65 -12.12 7.36
C PRO A 27 -11.85 -13.39 7.71
N SER A 28 -11.86 -14.38 6.81
CA SER A 28 -11.05 -15.60 6.96
C SER A 28 -9.68 -15.46 6.33
N HIS A 29 -9.56 -14.65 5.27
CA HIS A 29 -8.30 -14.37 4.59
C HIS A 29 -8.12 -12.90 4.32
N GLY A 30 -6.86 -12.47 4.27
CA GLY A 30 -6.46 -11.14 3.83
C GLY A 30 -5.31 -11.23 2.83
N ARG A 31 -5.18 -10.22 1.97
CA ARG A 31 -3.99 -10.04 1.15
C ARG A 31 -3.60 -8.58 1.03
N VAL A 32 -2.31 -8.31 0.98
CA VAL A 32 -1.76 -7.01 0.56
C VAL A 32 -1.27 -7.14 -0.87
N VAL A 33 -1.71 -6.21 -1.72
CA VAL A 33 -1.38 -6.15 -3.14
C VAL A 33 -0.61 -4.87 -3.38
N ILE A 34 0.41 -4.96 -4.22
CA ILE A 34 1.17 -3.80 -4.67
C ILE A 34 1.25 -3.75 -6.19
N ALA A 35 1.41 -2.54 -6.73
CA ALA A 35 1.64 -2.32 -8.16
C ALA A 35 2.45 -1.03 -8.40
N PRO A 36 3.38 -1.01 -9.36
CA PRO A 36 4.00 0.23 -9.80
C PRO A 36 2.96 1.11 -10.51
N ALA A 37 2.97 2.42 -10.23
CA ALA A 37 1.99 3.34 -10.76
C ALA A 37 2.59 4.69 -11.21
N THR A 38 1.86 5.37 -12.07
CA THR A 38 2.14 6.74 -12.50
C THR A 38 1.13 7.72 -11.90
N ASP A 39 1.60 8.85 -11.39
CA ASP A 39 0.78 9.92 -10.83
C ASP A 39 1.31 11.30 -11.28
N PRO A 40 1.17 11.63 -12.58
CA PRO A 40 1.71 12.88 -13.14
C PRO A 40 1.01 14.12 -12.58
N GLU A 41 -0.27 14.02 -12.22
CA GLU A 41 -1.04 15.11 -11.63
C GLU A 41 -0.44 15.53 -10.30
N PHE A 42 -0.28 14.60 -9.35
CA PHE A 42 0.37 14.89 -8.09
C PHE A 42 1.79 15.42 -8.27
N TRP A 43 2.57 14.78 -9.15
CA TRP A 43 3.94 15.22 -9.39
C TRP A 43 3.95 16.67 -9.90
N SER A 44 3.08 17.02 -10.84
CA SER A 44 3.00 18.36 -11.40
C SER A 44 2.58 19.41 -10.36
N GLU A 45 1.59 19.12 -9.52
CA GLU A 45 1.04 20.07 -8.54
C GLU A 45 1.95 20.26 -7.33
N ASN A 46 2.64 19.21 -6.88
CA ASN A 46 3.36 19.23 -5.60
C ASN A 46 4.86 19.39 -5.78
N ILE A 47 5.42 18.87 -6.87
CA ILE A 47 6.87 18.86 -7.13
C ILE A 47 7.21 19.76 -8.33
N GLY A 48 6.49 19.60 -9.45
CA GLY A 48 6.70 20.33 -10.70
C GLY A 48 6.37 21.81 -10.60
N PHE A 49 5.37 22.18 -9.78
CA PHE A 49 4.88 23.53 -9.57
C PHE A 49 6.00 24.54 -9.28
N TRP A 50 6.97 24.15 -8.45
CA TRP A 50 8.06 25.03 -8.02
C TRP A 50 9.04 25.40 -9.14
N LYS A 51 9.04 24.71 -10.29
CA LYS A 51 9.91 25.08 -11.42
C LYS A 51 9.55 26.42 -12.04
N ASN A 52 8.27 26.80 -11.99
CA ASN A 52 7.79 28.04 -12.57
C ASN A 52 6.49 28.46 -11.87
N VAL A 53 6.63 29.31 -10.87
CA VAL A 53 5.51 29.90 -10.14
C VAL A 53 5.21 31.26 -10.74
N HIS A 54 4.29 31.29 -11.71
CA HIS A 54 3.86 32.52 -12.41
C HIS A 54 5.01 33.34 -13.04
N GLY A 55 5.99 32.67 -13.63
CA GLY A 55 7.17 33.27 -14.27
C GLY A 55 8.40 33.33 -13.37
N VAL A 56 8.28 32.93 -12.10
CA VAL A 56 9.40 32.90 -11.14
C VAL A 56 9.93 31.48 -11.01
N ASP A 57 11.23 31.29 -11.23
CA ASP A 57 11.92 30.02 -10.96
C ASP A 57 12.14 29.86 -9.45
N MET A 58 11.39 28.94 -8.85
CA MET A 58 11.51 28.55 -7.44
C MET A 58 12.04 27.11 -7.30
N SER A 59 12.79 26.63 -8.29
CA SER A 59 13.28 25.24 -8.33
C SER A 59 14.15 24.85 -7.13
N SER A 60 14.70 25.83 -6.41
CA SER A 60 15.39 25.64 -5.12
C SER A 60 14.50 24.97 -4.05
N LEU A 61 13.18 25.15 -4.12
CA LEU A 61 12.20 24.55 -3.19
C LEU A 61 11.87 23.10 -3.52
N ILE A 62 12.23 22.59 -4.70
CA ILE A 62 11.87 21.22 -5.14
C ILE A 62 12.41 20.17 -4.16
N LYS A 63 13.60 20.38 -3.60
CA LYS A 63 14.18 19.45 -2.63
C LYS A 63 13.29 19.37 -1.38
N LEU A 64 12.91 20.52 -0.83
CA LEU A 64 12.04 20.60 0.33
C LEU A 64 10.64 20.03 0.04
N ALA A 65 10.09 20.30 -1.15
CA ALA A 65 8.81 19.75 -1.58
C ALA A 65 8.83 18.22 -1.63
N LYS A 66 9.91 17.62 -2.15
CA LYS A 66 10.06 16.15 -2.13
C LYS A 66 10.14 15.61 -0.70
N GLU A 67 10.91 16.27 0.16
CA GLU A 67 11.02 15.90 1.58
C GLU A 67 9.69 16.00 2.31
N GLU A 68 8.84 16.98 1.99
CA GLU A 68 7.55 17.13 2.67
C GLU A 68 6.49 16.17 2.09
N PHE A 69 6.31 16.17 0.77
CA PHE A 69 5.23 15.47 0.10
C PHE A 69 5.49 13.98 -0.13
N LEU A 70 6.76 13.53 -0.14
CA LEU A 70 7.12 12.12 -0.37
C LEU A 70 7.58 11.39 0.88
N ARG A 71 7.75 12.07 2.03
CA ARG A 71 8.26 11.46 3.26
C ARG A 71 7.32 10.42 3.86
N LYS A 72 6.01 10.58 3.68
CA LYS A 72 5.00 9.64 4.16
C LYS A 72 4.19 9.11 2.98
N PRO A 73 3.71 7.85 3.04
CA PRO A 73 2.76 7.34 2.06
C PRO A 73 1.53 8.26 1.98
N GLY A 74 1.00 8.47 0.78
CA GLY A 74 -0.28 9.15 0.61
C GLY A 74 -1.43 8.21 0.99
N HIS A 75 -2.00 8.35 2.18
CA HIS A 75 -3.00 7.40 2.72
C HIS A 75 -4.38 7.53 2.05
N THR A 76 -4.63 8.60 1.30
CA THR A 76 -5.93 8.94 0.70
C THR A 76 -5.87 9.09 -0.81
N ARG A 77 -4.99 8.32 -1.47
CA ARG A 77 -4.77 8.44 -2.91
C ARG A 77 -5.65 7.51 -3.72
N TYR A 78 -6.40 8.09 -4.65
CA TYR A 78 -7.13 7.35 -5.65
C TYR A 78 -6.24 7.12 -6.86
N ILE A 79 -5.90 5.86 -7.13
CA ILE A 79 -5.12 5.46 -8.30
C ILE A 79 -6.07 4.73 -9.24
N LYS A 80 -6.23 5.28 -10.45
CA LYS A 80 -7.04 4.64 -11.49
C LYS A 80 -6.36 3.37 -11.98
N ALA A 81 -7.14 2.39 -12.42
CA ALA A 81 -6.60 1.12 -12.92
C ALA A 81 -5.66 1.32 -14.13
N ASP A 82 -5.94 2.30 -14.98
CA ASP A 82 -5.08 2.65 -16.13
C ASP A 82 -3.79 3.37 -15.72
N ALA A 83 -3.68 3.89 -14.50
CA ALA A 83 -2.44 4.49 -14.01
C ALA A 83 -1.40 3.44 -13.57
N LEU A 84 -1.78 2.16 -13.49
CA LEU A 84 -0.88 1.07 -13.16
C LEU A 84 0.05 0.76 -14.33
N LEU A 85 1.32 0.51 -14.02
CA LEU A 85 2.39 0.27 -14.99
C LEU A 85 2.72 -1.21 -15.18
N ALA A 86 2.19 -2.06 -14.32
CA ALA A 86 2.30 -3.51 -14.38
C ALA A 86 1.08 -4.15 -13.71
N THR A 87 0.92 -5.44 -13.95
CA THR A 87 -0.08 -6.26 -13.26
C THR A 87 0.09 -6.18 -11.73
N PRO A 88 -0.98 -5.95 -10.95
CA PRO A 88 -0.93 -6.01 -9.50
C PRO A 88 -0.51 -7.36 -8.95
N THR A 89 0.40 -7.35 -7.97
CA THR A 89 0.95 -8.58 -7.39
C THR A 89 0.63 -8.64 -5.89
N PRO A 90 -0.05 -9.69 -5.41
CA PRO A 90 -0.17 -9.98 -3.99
C PRO A 90 1.22 -10.28 -3.42
N VAL A 91 1.63 -9.53 -2.40
CA VAL A 91 2.94 -9.72 -1.75
C VAL A 91 2.82 -10.31 -0.36
N TRP A 92 1.65 -10.18 0.26
CA TRP A 92 1.39 -10.78 1.55
C TRP A 92 0.04 -11.47 1.53
N LEU A 93 0.03 -12.76 1.80
CA LEU A 93 -1.17 -13.58 1.94
C LEU A 93 -1.31 -13.98 3.41
N LEU A 94 -2.50 -13.81 3.95
CA LEU A 94 -2.83 -14.08 5.34
C LEU A 94 -4.00 -15.04 5.38
N ASP A 95 -3.76 -16.25 5.87
CA ASP A 95 -4.80 -17.12 6.39
C ASP A 95 -5.00 -16.78 7.87
N LEU A 96 -6.14 -16.17 8.20
CA LEU A 96 -6.39 -15.68 9.55
C LEU A 96 -6.73 -16.80 10.53
N TYR A 97 -6.98 -18.04 10.08
CA TYR A 97 -7.09 -19.19 10.99
C TYR A 97 -5.72 -19.67 11.47
N GLU A 98 -4.69 -19.59 10.63
CA GLU A 98 -3.36 -20.15 10.91
C GLU A 98 -2.30 -19.11 11.30
N THR A 99 -2.52 -17.84 10.95
CA THR A 99 -1.56 -16.75 11.19
C THR A 99 -1.23 -16.63 12.68
N LYS A 100 0.06 -16.53 13.02
CA LYS A 100 0.51 -16.29 14.40
C LYS A 100 0.86 -14.83 14.61
N GLN A 101 0.61 -14.32 15.81
CA GLN A 101 0.94 -12.94 16.19
C GLN A 101 2.44 -12.65 16.04
N GLU A 102 3.30 -13.62 16.35
CA GLU A 102 4.76 -13.52 16.19
C GLU A 102 5.19 -13.25 14.74
N HIS A 103 4.35 -13.63 13.76
CA HIS A 103 4.61 -13.40 12.34
C HIS A 103 4.12 -12.03 11.85
N MET A 104 3.59 -11.17 12.72
CA MET A 104 3.10 -9.84 12.31
C MET A 104 4.22 -8.78 12.33
N GLU A 105 5.31 -9.04 13.04
CA GLU A 105 6.45 -8.12 13.12
C GLU A 105 7.47 -8.36 11.99
N HIS A 106 8.13 -7.29 11.56
CA HIS A 106 9.30 -7.31 10.66
C HIS A 106 9.16 -8.14 9.36
N GLN A 107 8.01 -8.03 8.70
CA GLN A 107 7.76 -8.76 7.47
C GLN A 107 8.56 -8.24 6.28
N ARG A 108 9.07 -9.16 5.47
CA ARG A 108 9.77 -8.87 4.21
C ARG A 108 9.25 -9.79 3.12
N PHE A 109 8.78 -9.19 2.03
CA PHE A 109 8.24 -9.91 0.90
C PHE A 109 9.01 -9.53 -0.36
N PRO A 110 9.65 -10.49 -1.06
CA PRO A 110 10.21 -10.21 -2.37
C PRO A 110 9.07 -9.94 -3.36
N PHE A 111 9.32 -9.04 -4.29
CA PHE A 111 8.40 -8.76 -5.38
C PHE A 111 9.17 -8.39 -6.63
N ASP A 112 8.61 -8.74 -7.78
CA ASP A 112 9.16 -8.44 -9.09
C ASP A 112 8.02 -7.96 -10.01
N PHE A 113 8.32 -6.97 -10.84
CA PHE A 113 7.37 -6.44 -11.82
C PHE A 113 8.00 -6.42 -13.19
N THR A 114 7.25 -6.92 -14.18
CA THR A 114 7.52 -6.64 -15.58
C THR A 114 6.61 -5.50 -16.00
N ILE A 115 7.21 -4.37 -16.40
CA ILE A 115 6.45 -3.20 -16.85
C ILE A 115 5.84 -3.50 -18.21
N ASP A 116 4.50 -3.52 -18.27
CA ASP A 116 3.71 -3.81 -19.48
C ASP A 116 3.16 -2.54 -20.14
N LYS A 117 3.19 -1.40 -19.42
CA LYS A 117 2.71 -0.11 -19.91
C LYS A 117 3.79 0.97 -19.84
N LYS A 118 3.95 1.70 -20.95
CA LYS A 118 4.86 2.86 -21.01
C LYS A 118 4.35 3.97 -20.08
N GLY A 119 5.24 4.48 -19.23
CA GLY A 119 4.97 5.63 -18.37
C GLY A 119 6.15 5.94 -17.44
N THR A 120 6.00 7.00 -16.64
CA THR A 120 6.95 7.34 -15.58
C THR A 120 6.52 6.67 -14.29
N LEU A 121 7.41 5.90 -13.67
CA LEU A 121 7.20 5.34 -12.35
C LEU A 121 7.28 6.46 -11.31
N HIS A 122 6.13 6.84 -10.76
CA HIS A 122 6.03 7.90 -9.75
C HIS A 122 5.94 7.32 -8.34
N CYS A 123 5.26 6.19 -8.17
CA CYS A 123 5.05 5.57 -6.86
C CYS A 123 4.80 4.06 -6.95
N MET A 124 4.83 3.42 -5.78
CA MET A 124 4.28 2.09 -5.56
C MET A 124 2.91 2.24 -4.92
N ALA A 125 1.87 1.80 -5.61
CA ALA A 125 0.52 1.67 -5.07
C ALA A 125 0.45 0.43 -4.17
N ALA A 126 -0.23 0.54 -3.04
CA ALA A 126 -0.49 -0.58 -2.14
C ALA A 126 -1.93 -0.52 -1.64
N TRP A 127 -2.61 -1.65 -1.64
CA TRP A 127 -3.95 -1.82 -1.07
C TRP A 127 -4.09 -3.22 -0.48
N PHE A 128 -5.26 -3.52 0.08
CA PHE A 128 -5.54 -4.83 0.62
C PHE A 128 -6.95 -5.28 0.26
N ASP A 129 -7.11 -6.59 0.12
CA ASP A 129 -8.41 -7.23 -0.02
C ASP A 129 -8.60 -8.21 1.15
N VAL A 130 -9.84 -8.49 1.49
CA VAL A 130 -10.22 -9.51 2.45
C VAL A 130 -11.27 -10.42 1.86
N ALA A 131 -11.25 -11.70 2.25
CA ALA A 131 -12.22 -12.69 1.83
C ALA A 131 -13.02 -13.21 3.03
N PHE A 132 -14.30 -13.50 2.77
CA PHE A 132 -15.23 -14.09 3.72
C PHE A 132 -15.66 -15.44 3.15
N ALA A 133 -15.00 -16.49 3.60
CA ALA A 133 -15.20 -17.88 3.18
C ALA A 133 -15.32 -18.77 4.41
#